data_AF-A0A829GU91-F1
#
_entry.id   AF-A0A829GU91-F1
#
_cell.length_a   1.000
_cell.length_b   1.000
_cell.length_c   1.000
_cell.angle_alpha   90.00
_cell.angle_beta   90.00
_cell.angle_gamma   90.00
#
_symmetry.space_group_name_H-M   'P 1'
#
loop_
_entity.id
_entity.type
_entity.pdbx_description
1 polymer ?
#
loop_
_entity_poly.entity_id
_entity_poly.type
_entity_poly.pdbx_seq_one_letter_code
_entity_poly.pdbx_strand_id
1 'polypeptide(L)' 'MISIITWLLSHPITVPALCMAFMVGIVFGAYLQFREDDDHGTNG' A
#
# COMPACT_ATOMS: atom_id res chain seq x y z
N MET A 1 -8.60 4.38 -29.47
CA MET A 1 -8.65 3.89 -28.07
C MET A 1 -7.37 3.13 -27.81
N ILE A 2 -6.57 3.54 -26.82
CA ILE A 2 -5.34 2.83 -26.45
C ILE A 2 -5.71 1.64 -25.57
N SER A 3 -5.21 0.45 -25.91
CA SER A 3 -5.40 -0.75 -25.10
C SER A 3 -4.64 -0.63 -23.78
N ILE A 4 -5.19 -1.19 -22.71
CA ILE A 4 -4.58 -1.18 -21.37
C ILE A 4 -3.17 -1.77 -21.43
N ILE A 5 -2.95 -2.81 -22.23
CA ILE A 5 -1.62 -3.43 -22.43
C ILE A 5 -0.64 -2.44 -23.07
N THR A 6 -1.07 -1.72 -24.11
CA THR A 6 -0.23 -0.71 -24.80
C THR A 6 0.10 0.45 -23.87
N TRP A 7 -0.84 0.87 -23.03
CA TRP A 7 -0.63 1.91 -22.01
C TRP A 7 0.34 1.46 -20.92
N LEU A 8 0.23 0.21 -20.46
CA LEU A 8 1.12 -0.38 -19.45
C LEU A 8 2.56 -0.46 -19.96
N LEU A 9 2.74 -0.87 -21.22
CA LEU A 9 4.05 -0.97 -21.87
C LEU A 9 4.71 0.41 -22.07
N SER A 10 3.91 1.47 -22.22
CA SER A 10 4.43 2.85 -22.32
C SER A 10 4.70 3.48 -20.94
N HIS A 11 4.23 2.88 -19.85
CA HIS A 11 4.46 3.34 -18.48
C HIS A 11 4.97 2.21 -17.57
N PRO A 12 6.19 1.71 -17.81
CA PRO A 12 6.74 0.55 -17.10
C PRO A 12 6.91 0.76 -15.59
N ILE A 13 6.94 2.01 -15.13
CA ILE A 13 7.12 2.38 -13.71
C ILE A 13 5.78 2.35 -12.94
N THR A 14 4.65 2.43 -13.63
CA THR A 14 3.34 2.57 -12.98
C THR A 14 2.95 1.32 -12.17
N VAL A 15 3.23 0.12 -12.69
CA VAL A 15 2.92 -1.13 -11.96
C VAL A 15 3.79 -1.28 -10.70
N PRO A 16 5.14 -1.14 -10.78
CA PRO A 16 5.98 -1.12 -9.58
C PRO A 16 5.55 -0.05 -8.57
N ALA A 17 5.21 1.16 -9.03
CA ALA A 17 4.79 2.25 -8.15
C ALA A 17 3.48 1.92 -7.42
N LEU A 18 2.50 1.33 -8.10
CA LEU A 18 1.25 0.86 -7.47
C LEU A 18 1.51 -0.24 -6.45
N CYS A 19 2.41 -1.18 -6.74
CA CYS A 19 2.81 -2.22 -5.78
C CYS A 19 3.48 -1.61 -4.53
N MET A 20 4.39 -0.65 -4.71
CA MET A 20 5.04 0.02 -3.59
C MET A 20 4.06 0.85 -2.76
N ALA A 21 3.13 1.55 -3.41
CA ALA A 21 2.07 2.29 -2.72
C ALA A 21 1.17 1.37 -1.88
N PHE A 22 0.82 0.19 -2.42
CA PHE A 22 0.05 -0.81 -1.70
C PHE A 22 0.80 -1.37 -0.49
N MET A 23 2.09 -1.70 -0.65
CA MET A 23 2.95 -2.16 0.45
C MET A 23 3.06 -1.12 1.57
N VAL A 24 3.25 0.17 1.23
CA VAL A 24 3.27 1.26 2.21
C VAL A 24 1.95 1.36 2.96
N GLY A 25 0.82 1.22 2.27
CA GLY A 25 -0.50 1.20 2.89
C GLY A 25 -0.65 0.06 3.90
N ILE A 26 -0.20 -1.15 3.56
CA ILE A 26 -0.23 -2.30 4.47
C ILE A 26 0.63 -2.04 5.71
N VAL A 27 1.87 -1.58 5.52
CA VAL A 27 2.80 -1.34 6.64
C VAL A 27 2.24 -0.27 7.59
N PHE A 28 1.69 0.82 7.03
CA PHE A 28 1.08 1.87 7.83
C PHE A 28 -0.17 1.38 8.58
N GLY A 29 -1.03 0.60 7.91
CA GLY A 29 -2.19 -0.01 8.54
C GLY A 29 -1.81 -0.95 9.68
N ALA A 30 -0.82 -1.83 9.47
CA ALA A 30 -0.31 -2.73 10.50
C ALA A 30 0.28 -1.95 11.68
N TYR A 31 1.05 -0.89 11.42
CA TYR A 31 1.59 -0.04 12.48
C TYR A 31 0.49 0.60 13.34
N LEU A 32 -0.60 1.08 12.73
CA LEU A 32 -1.73 1.65 13.48
C LEU A 32 -2.44 0.58 14.31
N GLN A 33 -2.63 -0.62 13.78
CA GLN A 33 -3.24 -1.73 14.52
C GLN A 33 -2.42 -2.08 15.76
N PHE A 34 -1.10 -2.24 15.63
CA PHE A 34 -0.22 -2.50 16.77
C PHE A 34 -0.25 -1.35 17.79
N ARG A 35 -0.23 -0.11 17.32
CA ARG A 35 -0.28 1.06 18.20
C ARG A 35 -1.59 1.13 18.99
N GLU A 36 -2.71 0.76 18.37
CA GLU A 36 -4.01 0.72 19.02
C GLU A 36 -4.12 -0.44 20.02
N ASP A 37 -3.58 -1.61 19.68
CA ASP A 37 -3.48 -2.75 20.59
C ASP A 37 -2.61 -2.44 21.83
N ASP A 38 -1.46 -1.76 21.65
CA ASP A 38 -0.55 -1.37 22.74
C ASP A 38 -1.18 -0.32 23.70
N ASP A 39 -1.90 0.65 23.14
CA ASP A 39 -2.61 1.69 23.92
C ASP A 39 -3.75 1.05 24.74
N HIS A 40 -4.45 0.08 24.16
CA HIS A 40 -5.51 -0.64 24.85
C HIS A 40 -4.97 -1.59 25.93
N GLY A 41 -3.81 -2.21 25.71
CA GLY A 41 -3.14 -3.06 26.71
C GLY A 41 -2.55 -2.29 27.90
N THR A 42 -2.29 -1.00 27.75
CA THR A 42 -1.77 -0.13 28.82
C THR A 42 -2.88 0.40 29.75
N ASN A 43 -4.14 0.37 29.32
CA ASN A 43 -5.30 0.88 30.06
C ASN A 43 -6.16 -0.22 30.72
N GLY A 44 -5.68 -1.47 30.76
CA GLY A 44 -6.32 -2.63 31.40
C GLY A 44 -5.74 -3.00 32.75
#